data_AF-A0A3B8IWS3-F1
#
_entry.id   AF-A0A3B8IWS3-F1
#
_cell.length_a   1.000
_cell.length_b   1.000
_cell.length_c   1.000
_cell.angle_alpha   90.00
_cell.angle_beta   90.00
_cell.angle_gamma   90.00
#
_symmetry.space_group_name_H-M   'P 1'
#
loop_
_entity.id
_entity.type
_entity.pdbx_description
1 polymer ?
#
loop_
_entity_poly.entity_id
_entity_poly.type
_entity_poly.pdbx_seq_one_letter_code
_entity_poly.pdbx_strand_id
1 'polypeptide(L)'
;ADPELFRHYNDIVKEPLNALDIAKEGGRPLLDKVARSAFFRDVTEAGRKFKESMLDAVLDNTSPTYQRLKGVIPDLDERRVVDQVQFCLPGFSHPCNESGEYFIADMALLKYDQNGDLIDMIIIETKMNQGTTLTTGQTIAKNNSDSRFALRSPNQLVDSDNIALPNEGLLQGNDIKSSLFVKIYGDGNGNFLDIE
;
A
#
# COMPACT_ATOMS: atom_id res chain seq x y z
N ALA A 1 -20.14 -29.32 -24.58
CA ALA A 1 -19.84 -28.00 -23.99
C ALA A 1 -20.78 -26.99 -24.62
N ASP A 2 -21.44 -26.15 -23.83
CA ASP A 2 -22.39 -25.15 -24.31
C ASP A 2 -21.64 -24.00 -25.02
N PRO A 3 -21.84 -23.82 -26.34
CA PRO A 3 -21.15 -22.79 -27.12
C PRO A 3 -21.50 -21.35 -26.73
N GLU A 4 -22.69 -21.11 -26.17
CA GLU A 4 -23.08 -19.77 -25.69
C GLU A 4 -22.28 -19.40 -24.44
N LEU A 5 -22.05 -20.37 -23.56
CA LEU A 5 -21.23 -20.20 -22.36
C LEU A 5 -19.78 -19.80 -22.71
N PHE A 6 -19.25 -20.32 -23.83
CA PHE A 6 -17.90 -20.05 -24.30
C PHE A 6 -17.77 -18.68 -25.02
N ARG A 7 -18.84 -18.18 -25.64
CA ARG A 7 -18.89 -16.80 -26.15
C ARG A 7 -18.94 -15.79 -25.00
N HIS A 8 -19.87 -15.96 -24.06
CA HIS A 8 -19.96 -15.08 -22.89
C HIS A 8 -18.69 -15.07 -22.04
N TYR A 9 -17.97 -16.20 -21.94
CA TYR A 9 -16.66 -16.24 -21.30
C TYR A 9 -15.65 -15.29 -21.98
N ASN A 10 -15.56 -15.30 -23.32
CA ASN A 10 -14.66 -14.42 -24.06
C ASN A 10 -15.07 -12.95 -23.95
N ASP A 11 -16.37 -12.67 -23.88
CA ASP A 11 -16.88 -11.30 -23.76
C ASP A 11 -16.59 -10.73 -22.36
N ILE A 12 -16.75 -11.53 -21.30
CA ILE A 12 -16.37 -11.15 -19.91
C ILE A 12 -14.87 -10.92 -19.78
N VAL A 13 -14.03 -11.70 -20.48
CA VAL A 13 -12.57 -11.55 -20.45
C VAL A 13 -12.12 -10.30 -21.22
N LYS A 14 -12.91 -9.81 -22.19
CA LYS A 14 -12.56 -8.68 -23.06
C LYS A 14 -13.16 -7.34 -22.62
N GLU A 15 -14.31 -7.33 -21.93
CA GLU A 15 -15.00 -6.11 -21.48
C GLU A 15 -15.34 -6.15 -19.97
N PRO A 16 -14.37 -5.81 -19.09
CA PRO A 16 -14.43 -6.12 -17.66
C PRO A 16 -15.36 -5.22 -16.82
N LEU A 17 -15.66 -4.01 -17.29
CA LEU A 17 -16.56 -3.09 -16.59
C LEU A 17 -18.02 -3.58 -16.61
N ASN A 18 -18.41 -4.32 -17.65
CA ASN A 18 -19.72 -4.98 -17.73
C ASN A 18 -19.80 -6.25 -16.86
N ALA A 19 -18.67 -6.81 -16.41
CA ALA A 19 -18.61 -8.07 -15.69
C ALA A 19 -19.24 -7.98 -14.28
N LEU A 20 -19.10 -6.85 -13.59
CA LEU A 20 -19.70 -6.68 -12.26
C LEU A 20 -21.23 -6.60 -12.32
N ASP A 21 -21.79 -5.96 -13.36
CA ASP A 21 -23.23 -5.85 -13.54
C ASP A 21 -23.84 -7.19 -13.99
N ILE A 22 -23.16 -7.95 -14.86
CA ILE A 22 -23.50 -9.35 -15.19
C ILE A 22 -23.53 -10.23 -13.92
N ALA A 23 -22.56 -10.06 -13.01
CA ALA A 23 -22.50 -10.82 -11.75
C ALA A 23 -23.54 -10.38 -10.70
N LYS A 24 -24.15 -9.19 -10.84
CA LYS A 24 -25.25 -8.70 -10.00
C LYS A 24 -26.61 -9.18 -10.51
N GLU A 25 -26.78 -9.32 -11.83
CA GLU A 25 -28.00 -9.86 -12.45
C GLU A 25 -28.26 -11.33 -12.03
N GLY A 26 -27.19 -12.09 -11.80
CA GLY A 26 -27.23 -13.43 -11.19
C GLY A 26 -27.88 -14.51 -12.07
N GLY A 27 -27.81 -15.76 -11.60
CA GLY A 27 -28.46 -16.91 -12.24
C GLY A 27 -27.52 -17.89 -12.97
N ARG A 28 -26.20 -17.65 -12.99
CA ARG A 28 -25.22 -18.58 -13.59
C ARG A 28 -23.92 -18.67 -12.74
N PRO A 29 -23.84 -19.60 -11.76
CA PRO A 29 -22.78 -19.62 -10.74
C PRO A 29 -21.34 -19.63 -11.23
N LEU A 30 -21.06 -20.21 -12.40
CA LEU A 30 -19.71 -20.24 -12.99
C LEU A 30 -19.34 -18.92 -13.65
N LEU A 31 -20.27 -18.29 -14.35
CA LEU A 31 -20.06 -17.00 -15.02
C LEU A 31 -19.96 -15.88 -13.98
N ASP A 32 -20.76 -15.93 -12.91
CA ASP A 32 -20.67 -14.99 -11.78
C ASP A 32 -19.29 -15.04 -11.11
N LYS A 33 -18.71 -16.25 -10.94
CA LYS A 33 -17.36 -16.43 -10.38
C LYS A 33 -16.27 -15.89 -11.31
N VAL A 34 -16.36 -16.17 -12.61
CA VAL A 34 -15.37 -15.70 -13.60
C VAL A 34 -15.43 -14.18 -13.74
N ALA A 35 -16.63 -13.61 -13.82
CA ALA A 35 -16.84 -12.17 -13.92
C ALA A 35 -16.32 -11.42 -12.69
N ARG A 36 -16.60 -11.92 -11.47
CA ARG A 36 -16.00 -11.39 -10.24
C ARG A 36 -14.48 -11.51 -10.26
N SER A 37 -13.93 -12.65 -10.66
CA SER A 37 -12.49 -12.86 -10.71
C SER A 37 -11.79 -11.91 -11.69
N ALA A 38 -12.40 -11.64 -12.85
CA ALA A 38 -11.87 -10.68 -13.83
C ALA A 38 -11.91 -9.24 -13.29
N PHE A 39 -13.04 -8.83 -12.71
CA PHE A 39 -13.18 -7.53 -12.05
C PHE A 39 -12.15 -7.36 -10.92
N PHE A 40 -11.97 -8.36 -10.05
CA PHE A 40 -10.98 -8.29 -8.98
C PHE A 40 -9.56 -8.17 -9.52
N ARG A 41 -9.21 -8.92 -10.57
CA ARG A 41 -7.89 -8.79 -11.21
C ARG A 41 -7.64 -7.37 -11.71
N ASP A 42 -8.61 -6.77 -12.38
CA ASP A 42 -8.44 -5.46 -13.00
C ASP A 42 -8.43 -4.33 -11.95
N VAL A 43 -9.24 -4.45 -10.89
CA VAL A 43 -9.19 -3.55 -9.73
C VAL A 43 -7.87 -3.70 -8.97
N THR A 44 -7.36 -4.92 -8.80
CA THR A 44 -6.05 -5.16 -8.18
C THR A 44 -4.93 -4.57 -9.03
N GLU A 45 -5.00 -4.71 -10.35
CA GLU A 45 -4.02 -4.14 -11.26
C GLU A 45 -4.06 -2.61 -11.28
N ALA A 46 -5.25 -2.02 -11.30
CA ALA A 46 -5.42 -0.57 -11.17
C ALA A 46 -4.88 -0.05 -9.83
N GLY A 47 -5.16 -0.77 -8.74
CA GLY A 47 -4.63 -0.45 -7.42
C GLY A 47 -3.11 -0.53 -7.36
N ARG A 48 -2.51 -1.55 -7.98
CA ARG A 48 -1.05 -1.69 -8.10
C ARG A 48 -0.43 -0.53 -8.88
N LYS A 49 -0.99 -0.18 -10.03
CA LYS A 49 -0.53 0.96 -10.84
C LYS A 49 -0.65 2.28 -10.09
N PHE A 50 -1.76 2.48 -9.37
CA PHE A 50 -1.93 3.67 -8.55
C PHE A 50 -0.85 3.76 -7.48
N LYS A 51 -0.60 2.67 -6.75
CA LYS A 51 0.47 2.59 -5.75
C LYS A 51 1.83 2.94 -6.35
N GLU A 52 2.18 2.36 -7.50
CA GLU A 52 3.44 2.65 -8.21
C GLU A 52 3.52 4.14 -8.60
N SER A 53 2.45 4.70 -9.17
CA SER A 53 2.43 6.13 -9.51
C SER A 53 2.55 7.05 -8.29
N MET A 54 2.02 6.63 -7.14
CA MET A 54 2.14 7.40 -5.89
C MET A 54 3.55 7.29 -5.32
N LEU A 55 4.21 6.13 -5.43
CA LEU A 55 5.62 5.99 -5.08
C LEU A 55 6.47 6.95 -5.93
N ASP A 56 6.33 6.91 -7.26
CA ASP A 56 7.05 7.83 -8.16
C ASP A 56 6.81 9.30 -7.79
N ALA A 57 5.56 9.66 -7.49
CA ALA A 57 5.20 11.01 -7.08
C ALA A 57 5.76 11.39 -5.69
N VAL A 58 5.88 10.45 -4.75
CA VAL A 58 6.48 10.68 -3.43
C VAL A 58 8.00 10.84 -3.52
N LEU A 59 8.65 10.25 -4.53
CA LEU A 59 10.09 10.41 -4.79
C LEU A 59 10.39 11.71 -5.56
N ASP A 60 9.46 12.17 -6.41
CA ASP A 60 9.59 13.43 -7.16
C ASP A 60 9.18 14.65 -6.31
N ASN A 61 10.16 15.41 -5.85
CA ASN A 61 9.94 16.61 -5.05
C ASN A 61 9.17 17.74 -5.77
N THR A 62 9.00 17.67 -7.09
CA THR A 62 8.22 18.63 -7.87
C THR A 62 6.75 18.23 -8.01
N SER A 63 6.40 16.99 -7.63
CA SER A 63 5.06 16.47 -7.83
C SER A 63 4.04 17.14 -6.91
N PRO A 64 2.77 17.28 -7.35
CA PRO A 64 1.69 17.77 -6.47
C PRO A 64 1.50 16.92 -5.21
N THR A 65 1.67 15.60 -5.32
CA THR A 65 1.56 14.65 -4.20
C THR A 65 2.64 14.94 -3.15
N TYR A 66 3.89 15.14 -3.58
CA TYR A 66 5.00 15.48 -2.69
C TYR A 66 4.74 16.78 -1.96
N GLN A 67 4.35 17.83 -2.69
CA GLN A 67 4.08 19.15 -2.12
C GLN A 67 2.93 19.10 -1.10
N ARG A 68 1.91 18.28 -1.36
CA ARG A 68 0.82 18.05 -0.42
C ARG A 68 1.28 17.31 0.83
N LEU A 69 2.08 16.24 0.67
CA LEU A 69 2.68 15.52 1.80
C LEU A 69 3.60 16.40 2.62
N LYS A 70 4.41 17.26 1.99
CA LYS A 70 5.31 18.22 2.67
C LYS A 70 4.56 19.17 3.60
N GLY A 71 3.32 19.53 3.24
CA GLY A 71 2.44 20.31 4.10
C GLY A 71 1.98 19.59 5.38
N VAL A 72 1.93 18.26 5.36
CA VAL A 72 1.58 17.41 6.52
C VAL A 72 2.82 16.89 7.26
N ILE A 73 3.92 16.70 6.53
CA ILE A 73 5.19 16.17 7.00
C ILE A 73 6.27 17.23 6.68
N PRO A 74 6.47 18.23 7.55
CA PRO A 74 7.38 19.35 7.25
C PRO A 74 8.83 18.92 7.01
N ASP A 75 9.26 17.80 7.57
CA ASP A 75 10.61 17.24 7.44
C ASP A 75 10.73 16.17 6.33
N LEU A 76 9.80 16.12 5.38
CA LEU A 76 9.79 15.11 4.31
C LEU A 76 11.12 14.99 3.54
N ASP A 77 11.80 16.11 3.28
CA ASP A 77 13.07 16.14 2.51
C ASP A 77 14.23 15.46 3.27
N GLU A 78 14.10 15.28 4.58
CA GLU A 78 15.10 14.64 5.44
C GLU A 78 14.88 13.11 5.52
N ARG A 79 13.79 12.61 4.95
CA ARG A 79 13.37 11.21 5.09
C ARG A 79 13.81 10.38 3.88
N ARG A 80 13.99 9.08 4.11
CA ARG A 80 14.23 8.06 3.08
C ARG A 80 12.96 7.27 2.85
N VAL A 81 12.61 6.98 1.61
CA VAL A 81 11.38 6.27 1.26
C VAL A 81 11.70 4.81 1.01
N VAL A 82 10.98 3.90 1.66
CA VAL A 82 11.04 2.46 1.37
C VAL A 82 9.64 1.96 1.06
N ASP A 83 9.51 1.01 0.15
CA ASP A 83 8.21 0.49 -0.30
C ASP A 83 8.01 -0.99 0.10
N GLN A 84 6.74 -1.39 0.21
CA GLN A 84 6.32 -2.77 0.47
C GLN A 84 6.92 -3.39 1.76
N VAL A 85 7.11 -2.56 2.79
CA VAL A 85 7.73 -2.98 4.04
C VAL A 85 6.70 -3.61 4.97
N GLN A 86 7.07 -4.71 5.62
CA GLN A 86 6.20 -5.47 6.48
C GLN A 86 6.58 -5.27 7.94
N PHE A 87 5.58 -5.06 8.78
CA PHE A 87 5.77 -4.73 10.19
C PHE A 87 4.89 -5.60 11.08
N CYS A 88 5.44 -6.07 12.19
CA CYS A 88 4.65 -6.67 13.26
C CYS A 88 3.79 -5.60 13.91
N LEU A 89 2.54 -5.95 14.21
CA LEU A 89 1.61 -5.09 14.93
C LEU A 89 2.01 -4.97 16.41
N PRO A 90 1.56 -3.92 17.12
CA PRO A 90 1.88 -3.72 18.53
C PRO A 90 1.49 -4.94 19.37
N GLY A 91 2.39 -5.36 20.26
CA GLY A 91 2.22 -6.56 21.09
C GLY A 91 2.77 -7.85 20.47
N PHE A 92 3.20 -7.81 19.20
CA PHE A 92 3.88 -8.92 18.53
C PHE A 92 5.34 -8.58 18.25
N SER A 93 6.20 -9.60 18.22
CA SER A 93 7.60 -9.49 17.84
C SER A 93 7.89 -10.36 16.62
N HIS A 94 9.00 -10.07 15.93
CA HIS A 94 9.48 -10.90 14.83
C HIS A 94 9.59 -12.37 15.29
N PRO A 95 9.08 -13.35 14.50
CA PRO A 95 8.71 -13.24 13.09
C PRO A 95 7.24 -12.87 12.77
N CYS A 96 6.35 -12.75 13.78
CA CYS A 96 4.93 -12.37 13.63
C CYS A 96 4.27 -12.95 12.36
N ASN A 97 4.21 -14.28 12.27
CA ASN A 97 3.84 -14.99 11.04
C ASN A 97 2.34 -15.27 10.90
N GLU A 98 1.58 -15.16 11.99
CA GLU A 98 0.16 -15.49 11.95
C GLU A 98 -0.66 -14.34 11.36
N SER A 99 -1.80 -14.70 10.76
CA SER A 99 -2.75 -13.71 10.24
C SER A 99 -3.23 -12.81 11.37
N GLY A 100 -3.05 -11.50 11.21
CA GLY A 100 -3.43 -10.51 12.22
C GLY A 100 -2.30 -10.11 13.18
N GLU A 101 -1.09 -10.64 13.00
CA GLU A 101 0.10 -10.22 13.77
C GLU A 101 0.94 -9.17 13.04
N TYR A 102 0.68 -8.94 11.75
CA TYR A 102 1.47 -8.04 10.91
C TYR A 102 0.60 -7.28 9.91
N PHE A 103 1.18 -6.25 9.31
CA PHE A 103 0.63 -5.57 8.14
C PHE A 103 1.76 -5.24 7.15
N ILE A 104 1.37 -4.95 5.91
CA ILE A 104 2.26 -4.49 4.84
C ILE A 104 1.94 -3.02 4.60
N ALA A 105 2.95 -2.18 4.75
CA ALA A 105 2.89 -0.78 4.38
C ALA A 105 3.14 -0.64 2.87
N ASP A 106 2.35 0.20 2.19
CA ASP A 106 2.67 0.54 0.79
C ASP A 106 4.02 1.26 0.70
N MET A 107 4.24 2.23 1.60
CA MET A 107 5.48 2.98 1.77
C MET A 107 5.75 3.30 3.25
N ALA A 108 7.02 3.49 3.61
CA ALA A 108 7.42 4.05 4.88
C ALA A 108 8.51 5.12 4.68
N LEU A 109 8.37 6.26 5.37
CA LEU A 109 9.31 7.37 5.36
C LEU A 109 10.17 7.33 6.62
N LEU A 110 11.45 7.00 6.45
CA LEU A 110 12.40 6.76 7.53
C LEU A 110 13.21 8.03 7.82
N LYS A 111 13.28 8.43 9.09
CA LYS A 111 14.12 9.54 9.54
C LYS A 111 15.29 9.02 10.35
N TYR A 112 16.48 9.48 9.98
CA TYR A 112 17.72 9.15 10.67
C TYR A 112 18.28 10.37 11.39
N ASP A 113 19.00 10.15 12.48
CA ASP A 113 19.78 11.19 13.12
C ASP A 113 21.16 11.39 12.45
N GLN A 114 21.98 12.27 13.01
CA GLN A 114 23.31 12.59 12.49
C GLN A 114 24.32 11.44 12.59
N ASN A 115 24.07 10.45 13.46
CA ASN A 115 24.88 9.25 13.62
C ASN A 115 24.41 8.10 12.70
N GLY A 116 23.34 8.32 11.94
CA GLY A 116 22.73 7.31 11.09
C GLY A 116 21.79 6.37 11.83
N ASP A 117 21.38 6.70 13.06
CA ASP A 117 20.43 5.90 13.82
C ASP A 117 19.00 6.21 13.37
N LEU A 118 18.19 5.16 13.17
CA LEU A 118 16.78 5.29 12.78
C LEU A 118 15.95 5.75 13.99
N ILE A 119 15.45 6.99 13.93
CA ILE A 119 14.77 7.63 15.07
C ILE A 119 13.25 7.70 14.92
N ASP A 120 12.74 7.68 13.69
CA ASP A 120 11.31 7.84 13.41
C ASP A 120 10.92 7.27 12.04
N MET A 121 9.65 6.91 11.91
CA MET A 121 9.03 6.45 10.69
C MET A 121 7.64 7.07 10.53
N ILE A 122 7.26 7.31 9.28
CA ILE A 122 5.86 7.59 8.92
C ILE A 122 5.40 6.52 7.95
N ILE A 123 4.26 5.91 8.26
CA ILE A 123 3.64 4.90 7.41
C ILE A 123 2.75 5.59 6.39
N ILE A 124 2.88 5.22 5.12
CA ILE A 124 2.01 5.70 4.04
C ILE A 124 1.28 4.52 3.42
N GLU A 125 -0.04 4.66 3.33
CA GLU A 125 -0.93 3.75 2.61
C GLU A 125 -1.57 4.43 1.41
N THR A 126 -1.62 3.73 0.28
CA THR A 126 -2.27 4.23 -0.94
C THR A 126 -3.59 3.52 -1.16
N LYS A 127 -4.62 4.27 -1.52
CA LYS A 127 -5.93 3.71 -1.89
C LYS A 127 -6.49 4.44 -3.10
N MET A 128 -7.04 3.72 -4.08
CA MET A 128 -7.57 4.38 -5.28
C MET A 128 -8.69 5.38 -5.00
N ASN A 129 -9.40 5.24 -3.88
CA ASN A 129 -10.49 6.11 -3.47
C ASN A 129 -10.43 6.44 -1.97
N GLN A 130 -10.93 7.61 -1.58
CA GLN A 130 -11.08 8.00 -0.17
C GLN A 130 -11.91 6.98 0.62
N GLY A 131 -13.01 6.48 0.04
CA GLY A 131 -13.91 5.54 0.70
C GLY A 131 -13.34 4.13 0.89
N THR A 132 -12.21 3.79 0.26
CA THR A 132 -11.63 2.45 0.41
C THR A 132 -11.09 2.27 1.83
N THR A 133 -11.63 1.25 2.52
CA THR A 133 -11.24 0.91 3.89
C THR A 133 -9.81 0.36 3.92
N LEU A 134 -9.10 0.68 5.00
CA LEU A 134 -7.83 0.03 5.33
C LEU A 134 -8.07 -1.44 5.69
N THR A 135 -7.07 -2.30 5.50
CA THR A 135 -7.14 -3.66 6.06
C THR A 135 -7.18 -3.61 7.59
N THR A 136 -7.54 -4.72 8.24
CA THR A 136 -7.55 -4.79 9.71
C THR A 136 -6.20 -4.43 10.31
N GLY A 137 -5.09 -4.97 9.78
CA GLY A 137 -3.74 -4.66 10.25
C GLY A 137 -3.37 -3.18 10.05
N GLN A 138 -3.68 -2.62 8.88
CA GLN A 138 -3.47 -1.19 8.61
C GLN A 138 -4.30 -0.28 9.51
N THR A 139 -5.53 -0.68 9.84
CA THR A 139 -6.39 0.05 10.78
C THR A 139 -5.80 0.02 12.19
N ILE A 140 -5.30 -1.13 12.63
CA ILE A 140 -4.60 -1.24 13.93
C ILE A 140 -3.36 -0.36 13.93
N ALA A 141 -2.55 -0.39 12.86
CA ALA A 141 -1.37 0.45 12.72
C ALA A 141 -1.71 1.94 12.78
N LYS A 142 -2.74 2.41 12.05
CA LYS A 142 -3.23 3.80 12.10
C LYS A 142 -3.64 4.22 13.51
N ASN A 143 -4.41 3.37 14.20
CA ASN A 143 -4.87 3.62 15.57
C ASN A 143 -3.75 3.58 16.61
N ASN A 144 -2.58 3.04 16.26
CA ASN A 144 -1.40 2.95 17.10
C ASN A 144 -0.21 3.67 16.45
N SER A 145 -0.46 4.75 15.70
CA SER A 145 0.54 5.44 14.89
C SER A 145 1.69 6.07 15.68
N ASP A 146 1.53 6.25 17.01
CA ASP A 146 2.56 6.69 17.95
C ASP A 146 3.32 5.53 18.63
N SER A 147 3.10 4.28 18.20
CA SER A 147 3.72 3.08 18.76
C SER A 147 5.00 2.67 18.03
N ARG A 148 5.65 1.62 18.54
CA ARG A 148 6.78 0.97 17.88
C ARG A 148 6.28 -0.27 17.14
N PHE A 149 6.87 -0.51 15.97
CA PHE A 149 6.58 -1.65 15.12
C PHE A 149 7.87 -2.38 14.77
N ALA A 150 7.91 -3.70 14.99
CA ALA A 150 9.08 -4.51 14.66
C ALA A 150 9.13 -4.79 13.16
N LEU A 151 10.31 -4.68 12.54
CA LEU A 151 10.49 -5.04 11.14
C LEU A 151 10.29 -6.54 10.95
N ARG A 152 9.32 -6.92 10.10
CA ARG A 152 9.09 -8.31 9.70
C ARG A 152 9.87 -8.68 8.43
N SER A 153 9.90 -7.76 7.47
CA SER A 153 10.59 -7.95 6.19
C SER A 153 12.08 -8.31 6.36
N PRO A 154 12.70 -8.93 5.35
CA PRO A 154 14.16 -9.06 5.28
C PRO A 154 14.87 -7.71 5.38
N ASN A 155 16.17 -7.76 5.68
CA ASN A 155 16.99 -6.56 5.76
C ASN A 155 16.95 -5.76 4.45
N GLN A 156 16.86 -4.44 4.58
CA GLN A 156 16.88 -3.51 3.46
C GLN A 156 18.02 -2.52 3.65
N LEU A 157 18.91 -2.44 2.65
CA LEU A 157 20.14 -1.64 2.71
C LEU A 157 20.06 -0.36 1.88
N VAL A 158 19.06 -0.25 1.01
CA VAL A 158 18.83 0.89 0.13
C VAL A 158 17.37 1.31 0.17
N ASP A 159 17.13 2.58 -0.08
CA ASP A 159 15.79 3.15 -0.23
C ASP A 159 15.21 2.87 -1.63
N SER A 160 13.98 3.32 -1.88
CA SER A 160 13.28 3.13 -3.16
C SER A 160 13.92 3.90 -4.34
N ASP A 161 14.78 4.89 -4.06
CA ASP A 161 15.63 5.57 -5.06
C ASP A 161 16.99 4.88 -5.25
N ASN A 162 17.21 3.71 -4.63
CA ASN A 162 18.46 2.96 -4.62
C ASN A 162 19.63 3.70 -3.95
N ILE A 163 19.34 4.64 -3.05
CA ILE A 163 20.32 5.32 -2.22
C ILE A 163 20.56 4.47 -0.98
N ALA A 164 21.84 4.30 -0.61
CA ALA A 164 22.20 3.56 0.60
C ALA A 164 21.55 4.18 1.84
N LEU A 165 20.87 3.35 2.62
CA LEU A 165 20.38 3.73 3.94
C LEU A 165 21.58 3.90 4.89
N PRO A 166 21.50 4.80 5.89
CA PRO A 166 22.54 4.94 6.89
C PRO A 166 22.82 3.63 7.66
N ASN A 167 24.05 3.49 8.14
CA ASN A 167 24.53 2.35 8.92
C ASN A 167 24.24 1.00 8.22
N GLU A 168 23.69 0.03 8.96
CA GLU A 168 23.34 -1.30 8.43
C GLU A 168 21.95 -1.32 7.75
N GLY A 169 21.33 -0.15 7.56
CA GLY A 169 20.01 -0.01 6.97
C GLY A 169 18.86 -0.42 7.90
N LEU A 170 17.80 -0.96 7.31
CA LEU A 170 16.61 -1.44 8.00
C LEU A 170 16.78 -2.94 8.29
N LEU A 171 17.12 -3.29 9.54
CA LEU A 171 17.36 -4.68 9.92
C LEU A 171 16.10 -5.37 10.44
N GLN A 172 15.95 -6.64 10.09
CA GLN A 172 14.87 -7.49 10.54
C GLN A 172 14.84 -7.58 12.07
N GLY A 173 13.65 -7.47 12.64
CA GLY A 173 13.43 -7.45 14.09
C GLY A 173 13.67 -6.10 14.75
N ASN A 174 14.19 -5.08 14.05
CA ASN A 174 14.33 -3.75 14.64
C ASN A 174 12.95 -3.16 14.96
N ASP A 175 12.78 -2.69 16.20
CA ASP A 175 11.62 -1.93 16.60
C ASP A 175 11.79 -0.47 16.19
N ILE A 176 10.88 0.04 15.37
CA ILE A 176 10.93 1.38 14.82
C ILE A 176 9.75 2.17 15.36
N LYS A 177 10.02 3.36 15.91
CA LYS A 177 8.95 4.26 16.32
C LYS A 177 8.25 4.80 15.06
N SER A 178 6.94 4.68 15.02
CA SER A 178 6.11 5.45 14.11
C SER A 178 5.63 6.71 14.83
N SER A 179 5.52 7.82 14.10
CA SER A 179 4.91 9.06 14.60
C SER A 179 3.66 9.48 13.83
N LEU A 180 3.44 8.89 12.65
CA LEU A 180 2.30 9.23 11.82
C LEU A 180 1.93 8.07 10.90
N PHE A 181 0.64 8.00 10.60
CA PHE A 181 0.09 7.16 9.56
C PHE A 181 -0.70 8.05 8.60
N VAL A 182 -0.33 8.04 7.32
CA VAL A 182 -0.97 8.83 6.27
C VAL A 182 -1.62 7.89 5.27
N LYS A 183 -2.82 8.23 4.84
CA LYS A 183 -3.49 7.60 3.72
C LYS A 183 -3.52 8.57 2.53
N ILE A 184 -2.79 8.23 1.48
CA ILE A 184 -2.90 8.89 0.17
C ILE A 184 -4.06 8.25 -0.59
N TYR A 185 -4.95 9.06 -1.14
CA TYR A 185 -6.06 8.53 -1.92
C TYR A 185 -6.32 9.28 -3.22
N GLY A 186 -6.86 8.52 -4.17
CA GLY A 186 -7.24 9.02 -5.48
C GLY A 186 -8.73 9.29 -5.66
N ASP A 187 -9.09 9.64 -6.89
CA ASP A 187 -10.44 9.87 -7.40
C ASP A 187 -11.15 8.60 -7.92
N GLY A 188 -10.50 7.45 -7.82
CA GLY A 188 -10.97 6.16 -8.33
C GLY A 188 -10.59 5.85 -9.77
N ASN A 189 -10.02 6.82 -10.49
CA ASN A 189 -9.58 6.70 -11.88
C ASN A 189 -8.05 6.71 -12.02
N GLY A 190 -7.34 6.57 -10.89
CA GLY A 190 -5.88 6.54 -10.84
C GLY A 190 -5.22 7.91 -10.69
N ASN A 191 -5.98 8.98 -10.46
CA ASN A 191 -5.41 10.30 -10.19
C ASN A 191 -5.33 10.55 -8.68
N PHE A 192 -4.23 11.16 -8.23
CA PHE A 192 -4.12 11.67 -6.86
C PHE A 192 -5.22 12.70 -6.57
N LEU A 193 -5.88 12.58 -5.42
CA LEU A 193 -6.92 13.50 -4.98
C LEU A 193 -6.48 14.27 -3.73
N ASP A 194 -6.19 13.58 -2.63
CA ASP A 194 -5.73 14.20 -1.39
C ASP A 194 -5.11 13.17 -0.42
N ILE A 195 -4.79 13.63 0.80
CA ILE A 195 -4.24 12.84 1.90
C ILE A 195 -5.13 12.95 3.15
N GLU A 196 -5.18 11.89 3.95
CA GLU A 196 -5.87 11.77 5.25
C GLU A 196 -4.94 11.27 6.35
#